data_AF-G9ZTS0-F1
#
_entry.id   AF-G9ZTS0-F1
#
_cell.length_a   1.000
_cell.length_b   1.000
_cell.length_c   1.000
_cell.angle_alpha   90.00
_cell.angle_beta   90.00
_cell.angle_gamma   90.00
#
_symmetry.space_group_name_H-M   'P 1'
#
loop_
_entity.id
_entity.type
_entity.pdbx_description
1 polymer ?
#
loop_
_entity_poly.entity_id
_entity_poly.type
_entity_poly.pdbx_seq_one_letter_code
_entity_poly.pdbx_strand_id
1 'polypeptide(L)'
;MPCTNKKQIERIASITGVPLPKKFVAILDRYADSKEAMRDAGIAFAVDQIIDLVSEGVDGIHLYTMNRADIAERIWDATKSVFAAANSKKQQRASSH
;
A
#
# COMPACT_ATOMS: atom_id res chain seq x y z
N MET A 1 -5.59 -0.42 0.77
CA MET A 1 -6.32 0.77 1.25
C MET A 1 -5.27 1.77 1.75
N PRO A 2 -5.08 2.92 1.08
CA PRO A 2 -4.14 3.94 1.53
C PRO A 2 -4.70 4.72 2.72
N CYS A 3 -3.81 5.11 3.61
CA CYS A 3 -4.16 5.42 4.99
C CYS A 3 -4.43 6.90 5.20
N THR A 4 -5.59 7.35 4.73
CA THR A 4 -5.92 8.78 4.65
C THR A 4 -6.79 9.28 5.81
N ASN A 5 -7.22 8.40 6.72
CA ASN A 5 -8.12 8.78 7.82
C ASN A 5 -7.91 7.89 9.06
N LYS A 6 -7.32 8.46 10.12
CA LYS A 6 -7.04 7.79 11.39
C LYS A 6 -8.29 7.14 12.01
N LYS A 7 -9.42 7.85 12.08
CA LYS A 7 -10.67 7.33 12.69
C LYS A 7 -11.20 6.10 11.95
N GLN A 8 -11.09 6.07 10.62
CA GLN A 8 -11.51 4.94 9.82
C GLN A 8 -10.64 3.71 10.10
N ILE A 9 -9.34 3.92 10.26
CA ILE A 9 -8.36 2.86 10.51
C ILE A 9 -8.51 2.28 11.91
N GLU A 10 -8.65 3.13 12.94
CA GLU A 10 -8.92 2.69 14.31
C GLU A 10 -10.21 1.88 14.39
N ARG A 11 -11.25 2.30 13.67
CA ARG A 11 -12.51 1.54 13.58
C ARG A 11 -12.31 0.18 12.93
N ILE A 12 -11.57 0.09 11.82
CA ILE A 12 -11.31 -1.20 11.17
C ILE A 12 -10.52 -2.12 12.10
N ALA A 13 -9.48 -1.62 12.78
CA ALA A 13 -8.70 -2.40 13.74
C ALA A 13 -9.56 -2.91 14.90
N SER A 14 -10.48 -2.09 15.41
CA SER A 14 -11.42 -2.49 16.47
C SER A 14 -12.39 -3.60 16.02
N ILE A 15 -12.76 -3.62 14.73
CA ILE A 15 -13.69 -4.61 14.17
C ILE A 15 -12.97 -5.91 13.82
N THR A 16 -11.76 -5.85 13.28
CA THR A 16 -11.02 -7.04 12.83
C THR A 16 -10.24 -7.71 13.96
N GLY A 17 -9.98 -7.00 15.07
CA GLY A 17 -9.14 -7.50 16.17
C GLY A 17 -7.67 -7.67 15.80
N VAL A 18 -7.26 -7.26 14.60
CA VAL A 18 -5.88 -7.36 14.12
C VAL A 18 -5.11 -6.11 14.55
N PRO A 19 -4.00 -6.26 15.31
CA PRO A 19 -3.21 -5.11 15.74
C PRO A 19 -2.57 -4.43 14.54
N LEU A 20 -2.60 -3.09 14.55
CA LEU A 20 -1.98 -2.28 13.52
C LEU A 20 -0.45 -2.35 13.63
N PRO A 21 0.30 -2.38 12.51
CA PRO A 21 1.76 -2.34 12.53
C PRO A 21 2.29 -1.09 13.26
N LYS A 22 3.40 -1.20 14.01
CA LYS A 22 3.94 -0.07 14.80
C LYS A 22 4.29 1.16 13.95
N LYS A 23 4.97 0.94 12.82
CA LYS A 23 5.30 2.00 11.84
C LYS A 23 4.04 2.71 11.36
N PHE A 24 2.95 1.95 11.23
CA PHE A 24 1.68 2.45 10.76
C PHE A 24 0.99 3.36 11.78
N VAL A 25 0.92 2.94 13.05
CA VAL A 25 0.38 3.76 14.15
C VAL A 25 1.16 5.07 14.30
N ALA A 26 2.50 5.00 14.24
CA ALA A 26 3.35 6.19 14.36
C ALA A 26 3.08 7.25 13.28
N ILE A 27 2.84 6.82 12.04
CA ILE A 27 2.46 7.71 10.93
C ILE A 27 1.10 8.36 11.21
N LEU A 28 0.11 7.57 11.65
CA LEU A 28 -1.24 8.07 11.93
C LEU A 28 -1.26 9.09 13.06
N ASP A 29 -0.50 8.85 14.12
CA ASP A 29 -0.43 9.74 15.26
C ASP A 29 0.29 11.05 14.91
N ARG A 30 1.39 10.98 14.15
CA ARG A 30 2.20 12.17 13.87
C ARG A 30 1.55 13.13 12.87
N TYR A 31 0.76 12.62 11.92
CA TYR A 31 0.17 13.44 10.86
C TYR A 31 -1.34 13.60 10.97
N ALA A 32 -1.95 13.20 12.10
CA ALA A 32 -3.41 13.21 12.32
C ALA A 32 -4.08 14.54 11.95
N ASP A 33 -3.40 15.66 12.22
CA ASP A 33 -3.96 17.01 12.06
C ASP A 33 -3.67 17.65 10.69
N SER A 34 -2.86 17.01 9.84
CA SER A 34 -2.55 17.49 8.49
C SER A 34 -3.06 16.52 7.43
N LYS A 35 -4.12 16.92 6.73
CA LYS A 35 -4.74 16.11 5.66
C LYS A 35 -3.75 15.79 4.54
N GLU A 36 -2.89 16.73 4.18
CA GLU A 36 -1.91 16.57 3.12
C GLU A 36 -0.79 15.61 3.55
N ALA A 37 -0.19 15.85 4.72
CA ALA A 37 0.88 14.98 5.22
C ALA A 37 0.38 13.56 5.51
N MET A 38 -0.84 13.42 6.05
CA MET A 38 -1.48 12.12 6.25
C MET A 38 -1.67 11.37 4.94
N ARG A 39 -2.11 12.08 3.90
CA ARG A 39 -2.28 11.50 2.57
C ARG A 39 -0.95 11.03 1.99
N ASP A 40 0.08 11.86 2.02
CA ASP A 40 1.39 11.51 1.46
C ASP A 40 2.04 10.36 2.23
N ALA A 41 1.97 10.38 3.56
CA ALA A 41 2.48 9.29 4.38
C ALA A 41 1.69 7.98 4.17
N GLY A 42 0.38 8.06 3.99
CA GLY A 42 -0.46 6.91 3.66
C GLY A 42 -0.17 6.32 2.27
N ILE A 43 0.17 7.15 1.29
CA ILE A 43 0.63 6.70 -0.04
C ILE A 43 1.98 6.00 0.09
N ALA A 44 2.95 6.62 0.77
CA ALA A 44 4.28 6.04 0.97
C ALA A 44 4.20 4.68 1.66
N PHE A 45 3.35 4.56 2.70
CA PHE A 45 3.12 3.29 3.38
C PHE A 45 2.50 2.23 2.46
N ALA A 46 1.52 2.60 1.62
CA ALA A 46 0.92 1.66 0.68
C ALA A 46 1.91 1.19 -0.39
N VAL A 47 2.78 2.08 -0.88
CA VAL A 47 3.85 1.74 -1.84
C VAL A 47 4.83 0.74 -1.22
N ASP A 48 5.29 1.00 0.02
CA ASP A 48 6.17 0.11 0.79
C ASP A 48 5.56 -1.32 0.87
N GLN A 49 4.30 -1.42 1.29
CA GLN A 49 3.59 -2.70 1.39
C GLN A 49 3.45 -3.43 0.04
N ILE A 50 3.19 -2.69 -1.04
CA ILE A 50 3.06 -3.28 -2.38
C ILE A 50 4.40 -3.84 -2.84
N ILE A 51 5.49 -3.10 -2.64
CA ILE A 51 6.84 -3.54 -3.01
C ILE A 51 7.20 -4.82 -2.27
N ASP A 52 6.94 -4.87 -0.96
CA ASP A 52 7.18 -6.07 -0.15
C ASP A 52 6.39 -7.28 -0.69
N LEU A 53 5.07 -7.13 -0.89
CA LEU A 53 4.22 -8.22 -1.39
C LEU A 53 4.65 -8.70 -2.78
N VAL A 54 4.98 -7.78 -3.69
CA VAL A 54 5.45 -8.15 -5.03
C VAL A 54 6.81 -8.87 -4.97
N SER A 55 7.67 -8.49 -4.03
CA SER A 55 8.96 -9.15 -3.81
C SER A 55 8.79 -10.58 -3.30
N GLU A 56 7.74 -10.84 -2.51
CA GLU A 56 7.32 -12.18 -2.08
C GLU A 56 6.60 -12.99 -3.18
N GLY A 57 6.36 -12.39 -4.36
CA GLY A 57 5.88 -13.12 -5.54
C GLY A 57 4.37 -13.33 -5.62
N VAL A 58 3.57 -12.47 -4.99
CA VAL A 58 2.11 -12.49 -5.13
C VAL A 58 1.65 -12.36 -6.58
N ASP A 59 0.47 -12.91 -6.91
CA ASP A 59 -0.07 -12.86 -8.28
C ASP A 59 -0.62 -11.49 -8.68
N GLY A 60 -0.96 -10.64 -7.71
CA GLY A 60 -1.45 -9.30 -7.96
C GLY A 60 -1.86 -8.56 -6.69
N ILE A 61 -2.19 -7.28 -6.85
CA ILE A 61 -2.64 -6.41 -5.77
C ILE A 61 -4.03 -5.87 -6.10
N HIS A 62 -4.96 -5.98 -5.15
CA HIS A 62 -6.25 -5.31 -5.22
C HIS A 62 -6.24 -4.03 -4.37
N LEU A 63 -6.31 -2.87 -5.02
CA LEU A 63 -6.21 -1.58 -4.36
C LEU A 63 -7.59 -0.94 -4.12
N TYR A 64 -8.00 -0.86 -2.85
CA TYR A 64 -9.15 -0.03 -2.45
C TYR A 64 -8.78 1.45 -2.45
N THR A 65 -9.29 2.19 -3.43
CA THR A 65 -8.99 3.61 -3.67
C THR A 65 -9.89 4.57 -2.88
N MET A 66 -11.01 4.08 -2.32
CA MET A 66 -11.99 4.89 -1.58
C MET A 66 -12.54 6.08 -2.40
N ASN A 67 -12.86 5.87 -3.68
CA ASN A 67 -13.30 6.90 -4.64
C ASN A 67 -12.27 8.02 -4.87
N ARG A 68 -10.98 7.75 -4.65
CA ARG A 68 -9.86 8.69 -4.86
C ARG A 68 -8.92 8.17 -5.94
N ALA A 69 -9.24 8.45 -7.20
CA ALA A 69 -8.44 8.02 -8.35
C ALA A 69 -7.01 8.61 -8.32
N ASP A 70 -6.89 9.85 -7.83
CA ASP A 70 -5.63 10.58 -7.66
C ASP A 70 -4.65 9.88 -6.70
N ILE A 71 -5.15 9.07 -5.77
CA ILE A 71 -4.30 8.25 -4.89
C ILE A 71 -3.86 6.97 -5.60
N ALA A 72 -4.77 6.35 -6.35
CA ALA A 72 -4.48 5.13 -7.09
C ALA A 72 -3.40 5.35 -8.14
N GLU A 73 -3.51 6.46 -8.88
CA GLU A 73 -2.55 6.87 -9.91
C GLU A 73 -1.14 7.06 -9.32
N ARG A 74 -1.02 7.81 -8.21
CA ARG A 74 0.28 8.03 -7.53
C ARG A 74 0.92 6.71 -7.06
N ILE A 75 0.12 5.80 -6.51
CA ILE A 75 0.61 4.49 -6.07
C ILE A 75 1.07 3.66 -7.29
N TRP A 76 0.28 3.67 -8.37
CA TRP A 76 0.64 2.94 -9.58
C TRP A 76 1.92 3.48 -10.22
N ASP A 77 2.06 4.80 -10.34
CA ASP A 77 3.27 5.41 -10.89
C ASP A 77 4.53 5.07 -10.10
N ALA A 78 4.42 4.98 -8.78
CA ALA A 78 5.52 4.59 -7.90
C ALA A 78 5.88 3.10 -7.98
N THR A 79 4.94 2.23 -8.39
CA THR A 79 5.10 0.76 -8.28
C THR A 79 5.16 0.03 -9.63
N LYS A 80 4.74 0.65 -10.74
CA LYS A 80 4.66 0.03 -12.08
C LYS A 80 5.98 -0.61 -12.55
N SER A 81 7.12 0.01 -12.23
CA SER A 81 8.45 -0.53 -12.59
C SER A 81 8.79 -1.82 -11.83
N VAL A 82 8.34 -1.93 -10.58
CA VAL A 82 8.54 -3.11 -9.73
C VAL A 82 7.74 -4.29 -10.28
N PHE A 83 6.48 -4.07 -10.67
CA PHE A 83 5.66 -5.09 -11.34
C PHE A 83 6.26 -5.53 -12.67
N ALA A 84 6.74 -4.60 -13.49
CA ALA A 84 7.39 -4.92 -14.77
C ALA A 84 8.62 -5.83 -14.58
N ALA A 85 9.46 -5.53 -13.57
CA ALA A 85 10.62 -6.34 -13.23
C ALA A 85 10.23 -7.73 -12.70
N ALA A 86 9.22 -7.81 -11.82
CA ALA A 86 8.75 -9.07 -11.26
C ALA A 86 8.17 -10.00 -12.34
N ASN A 87 7.36 -9.47 -13.26
CA ASN A 87 6.77 -10.23 -14.36
C ASN A 87 7.81 -10.79 -15.32
N SER A 88 8.86 -10.00 -15.63
CA SER A 88 9.97 -10.43 -16.50
C SER A 88 10.69 -11.65 -15.91
N LYS A 89 10.94 -11.66 -14.59
CA LYS A 89 11.54 -12.81 -13.90
C LYS A 89 10.64 -14.05 -13.91
N LYS A 90 9.32 -13.87 -13.78
CA LYS A 90 8.34 -14.99 -13.82
C LYS A 90 8.35 -15.69 -15.19
N GLN A 91 8.45 -14.93 -16.28
CA GLN A 91 8.54 -15.47 -17.65
C GLN A 91 9.84 -16.23 -17.91
N GLN A 92 10.98 -15.75 -17.43
CA GLN A 92 12.26 -16.46 -17.57
C GLN A 92 12.25 -17.83 -16.87
N ARG A 93 11.67 -17.91 -15.66
CA ARG A 93 11.52 -19.18 -14.93
C ARG A 93 10.62 -20.17 -15.66
N ALA A 94 9.50 -19.72 -16.21
CA ALA A 94 8.56 -20.57 -16.94
C ALA A 94 9.12 -21.10 -18.27
N SER A 95 10.10 -20.42 -18.87
CA SER A 95 10.75 -20.83 -20.12
C SER A 95 11.90 -21.83 -19.92
N SER A 96 12.26 -22.11 -18.66
CA SER A 96 13.40 -22.96 -18.27
C SER A 96 12.96 -24.35 -17.81
N HIS A 97 11.69 -24.72 -18.03
CA HIS A 97 11.09 -26.04 -17.78
C HIS A 97 10.34 -26.47 -19.04
#